data_AF-A0A5J4TVC9-F1
#
_entry.id   AF-A0A5J4TVC9-F1
#
_cell.length_a   1.000
_cell.length_b   1.000
_cell.length_c   1.000
_cell.angle_alpha   90.00
_cell.angle_beta   90.00
_cell.angle_gamma   90.00
#
_symmetry.space_group_name_H-M   'P 1'
#
loop_
_entity.id
_entity.type
_entity.pdbx_description
1 polymer ?
#
loop_
_entity_poly.entity_id
_entity_poly.type
_entity_poly.pdbx_seq_one_letter_code
_entity_poly.pdbx_strand_id
1 'polypeptide(L)' 'MSTSDSFGSQPPLELLRQMLSIDGLYDKTQSALSAIKGVSVATACLFPLSGGDRVSHRLTALFTQQWVPQLKRNH' A
#
# COMPACT_ATOMS: atom_id res chain seq x y z
N MET A 1 1.88 -1.92 11.10
CA MET A 1 1.08 -1.08 10.17
C MET A 1 1.53 0.35 10.36
N SER A 2 1.55 1.17 9.30
CA SER A 2 1.81 2.62 9.43
C SER A 2 0.70 3.26 10.27
N THR A 3 1.06 4.04 11.27
CA THR A 3 0.10 4.78 12.09
C THR A 3 -0.59 5.85 11.26
N SER A 4 -1.91 5.96 11.39
CA SER A 4 -2.65 7.09 10.81
C SER A 4 -2.27 8.42 11.45
N ASP A 5 -2.22 9.48 10.65
CA ASP A 5 -2.14 10.86 11.12
C ASP A 5 -3.46 11.31 11.77
N SER A 6 -3.48 12.51 12.34
CA SER A 6 -4.65 13.14 12.99
C SER A 6 -5.91 13.14 12.13
N PHE A 7 -5.77 13.11 10.80
CA PHE A 7 -6.88 13.07 9.84
C PHE A 7 -7.16 11.68 9.24
N GLY A 8 -6.59 10.61 9.81
CA GLY A 8 -6.78 9.24 9.31
C GLY A 8 -5.98 8.90 8.06
N SER A 9 -5.09 9.79 7.62
CA SER A 9 -4.21 9.56 6.46
C SER A 9 -2.99 8.75 6.85
N GLN A 10 -2.49 7.92 5.94
CA GLN A 10 -1.25 7.17 6.12
C GLN A 10 -0.27 7.61 5.03
N PRO A 11 0.55 8.65 5.27
CA PRO A 11 1.38 9.27 4.22
C PRO A 11 2.27 8.28 3.44
N PRO A 12 2.89 7.26 4.06
CA PRO A 12 3.64 6.25 3.31
C PRO A 12 2.79 5.44 2.33
N LEU A 13 1.54 5.12 2.69
CA LEU A 13 0.61 4.37 1.84
C LEU A 13 0.05 5.24 0.71
N GLU A 14 -0.12 6.54 0.96
CA GLU A 14 -0.52 7.48 -0.08
C GLU A 14 0.60 7.72 -1.10
N LEU A 15 1.87 7.73 -0.65
CA LEU A 15 3.03 7.78 -1.53
C LEU A 15 3.11 6.52 -2.42
N LEU A 16 2.89 5.34 -1.84
CA LEU A 16 2.81 4.09 -2.60
C LEU A 16 1.65 4.13 -3.62
N ARG A 17 0.48 4.63 -3.21
CA ARG A 17 -0.67 4.79 -4.10
C ARG A 17 -0.33 5.69 -5.29
N GLN A 18 0.36 6.82 -5.04
CA GLN A 18 0.81 7.71 -6.10
C GLN A 18 1.75 6.98 -7.06
N MET A 19 2.79 6.33 -6.55
CA MET A 19 3.74 5.57 -7.36
C MET A 19 3.04 4.59 -8.32
N LEU A 20 2.06 3.85 -7.81
CA LEU A 20 1.32 2.85 -8.57
C LEU A 20 0.24 3.43 -9.50
N SER A 21 -0.23 4.65 -9.25
CA SER A 21 -1.32 5.27 -10.05
C SER A 21 -0.80 6.05 -11.26
N ILE A 22 0.37 6.67 -11.14
CA ILE A 22 0.92 7.58 -12.17
C ILE A 22 2.32 7.18 -12.64
N ASP A 23 2.79 5.98 -12.28
CA ASP A 23 4.13 5.46 -12.61
C ASP A 23 5.27 6.45 -12.28
N GLY A 24 5.15 7.12 -11.13
CA GLY A 24 6.09 8.16 -10.75
C GLY A 24 5.84 8.77 -9.38
N LEU A 25 6.85 9.49 -8.90
CA LEU A 25 6.83 10.20 -7.63
C LEU A 25 7.22 11.66 -7.86
N TYR A 26 6.53 12.56 -7.17
CA TYR A 26 6.89 13.97 -7.22
C TYR A 26 8.10 14.22 -6.32
N ASP A 27 9.22 14.61 -6.94
CA ASP A 27 10.45 14.97 -6.22
C ASP A 27 10.37 16.45 -5.82
N LYS A 28 10.34 16.68 -4.50
CA LYS A 28 10.28 18.03 -3.93
C LYS A 28 11.59 18.82 -4.15
N THR A 29 12.72 18.14 -4.30
CA THR A 29 14.03 18.80 -4.52
C THR A 29 14.18 19.31 -5.94
N GLN A 30 13.69 18.54 -6.91
CA GLN A 30 13.74 18.87 -8.33
C GLN A 30 12.47 19.59 -8.82
N SER A 31 11.43 19.68 -7.97
CA SER A 31 10.09 20.19 -8.32
C SER A 31 9.55 19.57 -9.60
N ALA A 32 9.76 18.25 -9.76
CA ALA A 32 9.49 17.53 -10.98
C ALA A 32 8.93 16.12 -10.69
N LEU A 33 8.15 15.59 -11.63
CA LEU A 33 7.71 14.20 -11.57
C LEU A 33 8.83 13.27 -12.02
N SER A 34 9.33 12.46 -11.10
CA SER A 34 10.31 11.40 -11.39
C SER A 34 9.58 10.13 -11.82
N ALA A 35 9.80 9.71 -13.07
CA ALA A 35 9.22 8.48 -13.59
C ALA A 35 9.88 7.25 -12.96
N ILE A 36 9.06 6.27 -12.58
CA ILE A 36 9.51 4.99 -12.05
C ILE A 36 9.23 3.92 -13.09
N LYS A 37 10.26 3.15 -13.46
CA LYS A 37 10.17 2.13 -14.51
C LYS A 37 10.79 0.83 -14.05
N GLY A 38 10.23 -0.29 -14.52
CA GLY A 38 10.78 -1.63 -14.25
C GLY A 38 10.58 -2.12 -12.82
N VAL A 39 9.56 -1.63 -12.11
CA VAL A 39 9.25 -2.04 -10.75
C VAL A 39 7.95 -2.84 -10.73
N SER A 40 7.92 -3.93 -9.97
CA SER A 40 6.71 -4.66 -9.63
C SER A 40 6.57 -4.70 -8.12
N VAL A 41 5.36 -4.49 -7.61
CA VAL A 41 5.08 -4.39 -6.18
C VAL A 41 4.19 -5.54 -5.75
N ALA A 42 4.65 -6.31 -4.78
CA ALA A 42 3.85 -7.29 -4.05
C ALA A 42 3.79 -6.88 -2.58
N THR A 43 2.63 -7.05 -1.95
CA THR A 43 2.44 -6.71 -0.54
C THR A 43 1.73 -7.84 0.19
N ALA A 44 2.01 -7.96 1.48
CA ALA A 44 1.28 -8.85 2.38
C ALA A 44 0.85 -8.05 3.60
N CYS A 45 -0.37 -8.28 4.06
CA CYS A 45 -0.90 -7.65 5.26
C CYS A 45 -1.71 -8.66 6.06
N LEU A 46 -1.81 -8.40 7.36
CA LEU A 46 -2.71 -9.15 8.23
C LEU A 46 -4.15 -8.74 7.91
N PHE A 47 -5.06 -9.72 7.89
CA PHE A 47 -6.49 -9.44 7.79
C PHE A 47 -6.88 -8.53 8.96
N PRO A 48 -7.60 -7.42 8.73
CA PRO A 48 -7.99 -6.51 9.80
C PRO A 48 -9.05 -7.19 10.68
N LEU A 49 -8.61 -7.93 11.69
CA LEU A 49 -9.47 -8.71 12.58
C LEU A 49 -10.10 -7.84 13.68
N SER A 50 -9.39 -6.83 14.20
CA SER A 50 -9.94 -5.78 15.06
C SER A 50 -8.86 -4.70 15.34
N GLY A 51 -9.22 -3.43 15.33
CA GLY A 51 -8.40 -2.33 15.88
C GLY A 51 -7.15 -1.89 15.09
N GLY A 52 -6.86 -2.48 13.92
CA GLY A 52 -5.78 -2.02 13.04
C GLY A 52 -6.20 -0.87 12.12
N ASP A 53 -5.27 0.04 11.83
CA ASP A 53 -5.47 1.08 10.81
C ASP A 53 -5.84 0.42 9.47
N ARG A 54 -7.01 0.78 8.95
CA ARG A 54 -7.53 0.24 7.68
C ARG A 54 -6.78 0.87 6.53
N VAL A 55 -6.25 0.03 5.65
CA VAL A 55 -5.71 0.51 4.37
C VAL A 55 -6.84 1.13 3.54
N SER A 56 -6.57 2.28 2.92
CA SER A 56 -7.58 2.96 2.11
C SER A 56 -8.00 2.11 0.91
N HIS A 57 -9.30 2.15 0.58
CA HIS A 57 -9.85 1.46 -0.60
C HIS A 57 -9.15 1.91 -1.90
N ARG A 58 -8.70 3.18 -1.95
CA ARG A 58 -7.99 3.75 -3.09
C ARG A 58 -6.65 3.05 -3.36
N LEU A 59 -5.96 2.59 -2.32
CA LEU A 59 -4.73 1.82 -2.49
C LEU A 59 -5.03 0.36 -2.84
N THR A 60 -5.97 -0.28 -2.12
CA THR A 60 -6.26 -1.71 -2.35
C THR A 60 -6.81 -1.99 -3.74
N ALA A 61 -7.53 -1.05 -4.34
CA ALA A 61 -8.04 -1.16 -5.72
C ALA A 61 -6.94 -1.29 -6.79
N LEU A 62 -5.69 -0.93 -6.47
CA LEU A 62 -4.54 -1.06 -7.38
C LEU A 62 -3.91 -2.47 -7.35
N PHE A 63 -4.36 -3.34 -6.45
CA PHE A 63 -3.82 -4.69 -6.30
C PHE A 63 -4.86 -5.75 -6.61
N THR A 64 -4.41 -6.87 -7.18
CA THR A 64 -5.17 -8.12 -7.10
C THR A 64 -4.99 -8.68 -5.69
N GLN A 65 -6.09 -8.91 -4.97
CA GLN A 65 -6.06 -9.38 -3.59
C GLN A 65 -6.31 -10.89 -3.53
N GLN A 66 -5.45 -11.60 -2.81
CA GLN A 66 -5.60 -13.03 -2.54
C GLN A 66 -5.52 -13.28 -1.03
N TRP A 67 -6.49 -14.05 -0.52
CA TRP A 67 -6.45 -14.51 0.87
C TRP A 67 -5.63 -15.81 0.96
N VAL A 68 -4.68 -15.84 1.91
CA VAL A 68 -3.83 -17.01 2.15
C VAL A 68 -4.27 -17.69 3.44
N PRO A 69 -4.90 -18.88 3.38
CA PRO A 69 -5.29 -19.64 4.57
C PRO A 69 -4.08 -20.14 5.35
N GLN A 70 -4.28 -20.39 6.64
CA GLN A 70 -3.32 -21.14 7.45
C GLN A 70 -3.26 -22.60 6.95
N LEU A 71 -2.04 -23.10 6.74
CA LEU A 71 -1.82 -24.48 6.36
C LEU A 71 -2.22 -25.39 7.53
N LYS A 72 -3.23 -26.25 7.34
CA LYS A 72 -3.50 -27.32 8.31
C LYS A 72 -2.43 -28.39 8.15
N ARG A 73 -1.60 -28.58 9.19
CA ARG A 73 -0.66 -29.69 9.25
C ARG A 73 -1.45 -30.94 9.63
N ASN A 74 -1.56 -31.90 8.72
CA ASN A 74 -2.21 -33.19 9.01
C ASN A 74 -1.35 -33.95 10.03
N HIS A 75 -1.99 -34.45 11.08
CA HIS A 75 -1.41 -35.35 12.08
C HIS A 75 -2.01 -36.74 11.90
#